data_AF-A0A7G4RD88-F1
#
_entry.id   AF-A0A7G4RD88-F1
#
_cell.length_a   1.000
_cell.length_b   1.000
_cell.length_c   1.000
_cell.angle_alpha   90.00
_cell.angle_beta   90.00
_cell.angle_gamma   90.00
#
_symmetry.space_group_name_H-M   'P 1'
#
loop_
_entity.id
_entity.type
_entity.pdbx_description
1 polymer ?
#
loop_
_entity_poly.entity_id
_entity_poly.type
_entity_poly.pdbx_seq_one_letter_code
_entity_poly.pdbx_strand_id
1 'polypeptide(L)'
;MEEKSILKHKYVYVLVNDFPRLLRAGETLESIAHITFTEHQSISETPVKTYPDFKKAAYASKKLYKKTGIELQRHGYPHKLYHTGIAKIKIDGTTMGEELNQEQFIKGLESITHTSGIIITRAELDPAKHEQEEEENISYKDDVEEDQFKTHSIIKDISAIPPKLRYLLFVDFELFHHGKENWIDYEFRERNCVKNLFETTTTILELYRFDPKIKTHISLEIINRLHLQLSQGLAQMEGDGEGLNEYRTIYNGFPIFKDTATIEGIKELLFRIRNDDNAEGFMLGSPSKLEFSSKEELIDVIRDARKNALACAGETSSATSTNIQNFKDDEIEALAQNIYQKIKKGVPVYILTPEPKLAYEYALDAVKIYNKEIKEAITVDDKIKAIDKLTHELEILHLYYDVNLRTNYLLINLLLISNGIKWTILYNPNRIDLYSKEQRIKEIKKGILRFEYLIEHQEEMLRDYEQLNNGLAKEFRYGNLGFYQPFEREDKLKAVKKASLESSDPQGDIEREMQKFDENSKAEQTQISSVLEVWSKKYEEVEGPLSNFLKKFTM
;
A
#
# COMPACT_ATOMS: atom_id res chain seq x y z
N MET A 1 -48.93 22.34 28.98
CA MET A 1 -47.52 21.97 28.77
C MET A 1 -47.50 20.84 27.76
N GLU A 2 -47.29 21.13 26.48
CA GLU A 2 -46.85 20.11 25.53
C GLU A 2 -45.37 20.39 25.25
N GLU A 3 -44.51 19.83 26.10
CA GLU A 3 -43.11 19.66 25.77
C GLU A 3 -43.05 18.61 24.65
N LYS A 4 -43.04 19.08 23.40
CA LYS A 4 -42.64 18.23 22.27
C LYS A 4 -41.21 17.77 22.56
N SER A 5 -41.05 16.57 23.10
CA SER A 5 -39.75 15.93 23.25
C SER A 5 -39.15 15.82 21.86
N ILE A 6 -38.19 16.69 21.56
CA ILE A 6 -37.37 16.59 20.36
C ILE A 6 -36.54 15.33 20.56
N LEU A 7 -37.02 14.20 20.02
CA LEU A 7 -36.24 12.98 19.88
C LEU A 7 -35.00 13.34 19.06
N LYS A 8 -33.89 13.61 19.77
CA LYS A 8 -32.58 13.81 19.18
C LYS A 8 -32.13 12.49 18.60
N HIS A 9 -32.46 12.28 17.34
CA HIS A 9 -31.92 11.19 16.55
C HIS A 9 -30.39 11.25 16.60
N LYS A 10 -29.76 10.15 17.02
CA LYS A 10 -28.30 10.02 17.03
C LYS A 10 -27.87 9.16 15.84
N TYR A 11 -26.74 9.50 15.25
CA TYR A 11 -26.18 8.80 14.09
C TYR A 11 -24.76 8.37 14.41
N VAL A 12 -24.37 7.17 13.95
CA VAL A 12 -22.99 6.68 13.98
C VAL A 12 -22.54 6.37 12.56
N TYR A 13 -21.25 6.49 12.30
CA TYR A 13 -20.63 6.32 11.00
C TYR A 13 -19.68 5.12 11.08
N VAL A 14 -19.90 4.10 10.26
CA VAL A 14 -19.09 2.86 10.23
C VAL A 14 -18.30 2.79 8.93
N LEU A 15 -17.02 2.47 9.01
CA LEU A 15 -16.16 2.21 7.85
C LEU A 15 -16.47 0.83 7.26
N VAL A 16 -16.73 0.75 5.96
CA VAL A 16 -16.95 -0.50 5.22
C VAL A 16 -15.93 -0.55 4.08
N ASN A 17 -15.01 -1.51 4.10
CA ASN A 17 -14.08 -1.70 3.01
C ASN A 17 -14.76 -2.35 1.78
N ASP A 18 -14.42 -1.85 0.59
CA ASP A 18 -14.75 -2.37 -0.76
C ASP A 18 -16.16 -2.09 -1.36
N PHE A 19 -16.79 -1.00 -0.93
CA PHE A 19 -18.11 -0.56 -1.37
C PHE A 19 -18.31 -0.40 -2.92
N PRO A 20 -17.34 0.11 -3.70
CA PRO A 20 -17.49 0.32 -5.14
C PRO A 20 -17.36 -0.94 -6.00
N ARG A 21 -16.80 -2.04 -5.46
CA ARG A 21 -16.59 -3.28 -6.21
C ARG A 21 -17.82 -4.17 -6.14
N LEU A 22 -18.49 -4.21 -4.99
CA LEU A 22 -19.81 -4.83 -4.81
C LEU A 22 -20.86 -4.25 -5.77
N LEU A 23 -20.86 -2.93 -6.00
CA LEU A 23 -21.75 -2.29 -6.98
C LEU A 23 -21.42 -2.62 -8.45
N ARG A 24 -20.17 -2.97 -8.77
CA ARG A 24 -19.71 -3.31 -10.14
C ARG A 24 -19.93 -4.77 -10.51
N ALA A 25 -20.05 -5.67 -9.53
CA ALA A 25 -20.34 -7.09 -9.74
C ALA A 25 -21.82 -7.38 -10.10
N GLY A 26 -22.64 -6.35 -10.30
CA GLY A 26 -24.07 -6.51 -10.57
C GLY A 26 -24.90 -6.89 -9.35
N GLU A 27 -24.28 -6.92 -8.17
CA GLU A 27 -24.98 -7.12 -6.91
C GLU A 27 -25.85 -5.91 -6.59
N THR A 28 -27.11 -6.19 -6.28
CA THR A 28 -28.05 -5.14 -5.91
C THR A 28 -27.74 -4.67 -4.49
N LEU A 29 -28.06 -3.42 -4.17
CA LEU A 29 -27.94 -2.89 -2.80
C LEU A 29 -28.67 -3.75 -1.74
N GLU A 30 -29.58 -4.62 -2.19
CA GLU A 30 -30.37 -5.56 -1.41
C GLU A 30 -29.60 -6.84 -1.04
N SER A 31 -28.60 -7.28 -1.81
CA SER A 31 -27.74 -8.43 -1.44
C SER A 31 -26.69 -8.04 -0.38
N ILE A 32 -26.13 -6.84 -0.52
CA ILE A 32 -25.15 -6.27 0.43
C ILE A 32 -25.77 -6.01 1.82
N ALA A 33 -27.09 -5.75 1.85
CA ALA A 33 -27.83 -5.42 3.07
C ALA A 33 -28.07 -6.62 4.01
N HIS A 34 -27.83 -7.87 3.57
CA HIS A 34 -28.04 -9.05 4.42
C HIS A 34 -26.91 -9.32 5.42
N ILE A 35 -25.78 -8.61 5.32
CA ILE A 35 -24.69 -8.68 6.30
C ILE A 35 -24.98 -7.66 7.40
N THR A 36 -25.84 -7.98 8.39
CA THR A 36 -25.90 -7.18 9.62
C THR A 36 -26.37 -7.95 10.85
N PHE A 37 -25.48 -8.01 11.85
CA PHE A 37 -25.61 -8.35 13.27
C PHE A 37 -26.80 -9.23 13.71
N THR A 38 -26.50 -10.50 14.04
CA THR A 38 -27.40 -11.37 14.80
C THR A 38 -27.51 -10.95 16.27
N GLU A 39 -28.67 -11.24 16.85
CA GLU A 39 -29.09 -10.84 18.19
C GLU A 39 -28.16 -11.36 19.32
N HIS A 40 -27.97 -10.52 20.34
CA HIS A 40 -27.36 -10.79 21.65
C HIS A 40 -25.83 -10.94 21.70
N GLN A 41 -25.10 -9.87 21.35
CA GLN A 41 -23.84 -9.59 22.05
C GLN A 41 -24.09 -8.53 23.13
N SER A 42 -23.63 -8.83 24.34
CA SER A 42 -23.61 -7.90 25.45
C SER A 42 -22.37 -7.03 25.36
N ILE A 43 -22.56 -5.72 25.30
CA ILE A 43 -21.47 -4.76 25.54
C ILE A 43 -21.59 -4.38 27.02
N SER A 44 -20.60 -4.76 27.83
CA SER A 44 -20.63 -4.55 29.28
C SER A 44 -21.93 -5.05 29.92
N GLU A 45 -22.25 -6.33 29.70
CA GLU A 45 -23.45 -7.01 30.25
C GLU A 45 -24.82 -6.50 29.75
N THR A 46 -24.85 -5.46 28.89
CA THR A 46 -26.11 -4.90 28.37
C THR A 46 -26.43 -5.45 26.97
N PRO A 47 -27.62 -6.05 26.76
CA PRO A 47 -28.00 -6.62 25.47
C PRO A 47 -28.35 -5.53 24.43
N VAL A 48 -27.69 -5.57 23.26
CA VAL A 48 -27.96 -4.68 22.12
C VAL A 48 -28.90 -5.38 21.13
N LYS A 49 -29.92 -4.67 20.61
CA LYS A 49 -30.82 -5.15 19.55
C LYS A 49 -30.53 -4.47 18.20
N THR A 50 -30.49 -5.26 17.14
CA THR A 50 -30.26 -4.83 15.75
C THR A 50 -31.56 -4.88 14.94
N TYR A 51 -31.71 -3.99 13.96
CA TYR A 51 -32.94 -3.85 13.16
C TYR A 51 -32.75 -4.37 11.72
N PRO A 52 -33.81 -4.89 11.06
CA PRO A 52 -33.65 -5.70 9.84
C PRO A 52 -33.76 -4.93 8.50
N ASP A 53 -33.99 -3.61 8.49
CA ASP A 53 -34.41 -2.92 7.26
C ASP A 53 -33.57 -1.66 6.92
N PHE A 54 -32.44 -1.90 6.25
CA PHE A 54 -31.52 -0.89 5.70
C PHE A 54 -32.15 0.00 4.61
N LYS A 55 -33.25 -0.44 3.99
CA LYS A 55 -33.91 0.25 2.86
C LYS A 55 -34.50 1.60 3.29
N LYS A 56 -35.01 1.68 4.53
CA LYS A 56 -35.52 2.93 5.13
C LYS A 56 -34.40 3.91 5.52
N ALA A 57 -33.23 3.41 5.91
CA ALA A 57 -32.07 4.24 6.24
C ALA A 57 -31.44 4.87 4.98
N ALA A 58 -31.29 4.08 3.90
CA ALA A 58 -30.81 4.57 2.61
C ALA A 58 -31.76 5.61 1.99
N TYR A 59 -33.08 5.37 2.08
CA TYR A 59 -34.09 6.33 1.62
C TYR A 59 -34.08 7.64 2.44
N ALA A 60 -33.86 7.54 3.76
CA ALA A 60 -33.71 8.72 4.62
C ALA A 60 -32.44 9.53 4.30
N SER A 61 -31.30 8.88 4.03
CA SER A 61 -30.06 9.55 3.58
C SER A 61 -30.22 10.24 2.22
N LYS A 62 -30.88 9.58 1.24
CA LYS A 62 -31.18 10.17 -0.07
C LYS A 62 -32.13 11.38 0.02
N LYS A 63 -33.08 11.34 0.95
CA LYS A 63 -34.02 12.44 1.24
C LYS A 63 -33.34 13.58 2.01
N LEU A 64 -32.35 13.29 2.85
CA LEU A 64 -31.53 14.27 3.56
C LEU A 64 -30.56 15.00 2.61
N TYR A 65 -29.93 14.28 1.68
CA TYR A 65 -29.09 14.85 0.61
C TYR A 65 -29.86 15.85 -0.26
N LYS A 66 -31.05 15.46 -0.75
CA LYS A 66 -31.93 16.35 -1.52
C LYS A 66 -32.41 17.58 -0.74
N LYS A 67 -32.48 17.51 0.59
CA LYS A 67 -33.05 18.56 1.44
C LYS A 67 -31.99 19.51 2.03
N THR A 68 -30.75 19.05 2.19
CA THR A 68 -29.70 19.81 2.86
C THR A 68 -28.59 20.30 1.92
N GLY A 69 -28.47 19.72 0.72
CA GLY A 69 -27.40 20.07 -0.23
C GLY A 69 -25.99 19.71 0.27
N ILE A 70 -25.89 19.04 1.42
CA ILE A 70 -24.61 18.63 2.00
C ILE A 70 -24.19 17.34 1.28
N GLU A 71 -23.20 17.48 0.41
CA GLU A 71 -22.39 16.37 -0.07
C GLU A 71 -21.84 15.62 1.15
N LEU A 72 -22.14 14.33 1.27
CA LEU A 72 -21.32 13.44 2.08
C LEU A 72 -19.93 13.52 1.45
N GLN A 73 -19.05 14.32 2.04
CA GLN A 73 -17.68 14.45 1.58
C GLN A 73 -17.12 13.05 1.42
N ARG A 74 -16.93 12.62 0.16
CA ARG A 74 -15.84 11.72 -0.18
C ARG A 74 -14.61 12.43 0.36
N HIS A 75 -14.18 12.08 1.56
CA HIS A 75 -12.89 12.56 2.06
C HIS A 75 -11.83 11.96 1.13
N GLY A 76 -11.44 12.78 0.15
CA GLY A 76 -10.19 12.78 -0.60
C GLY A 76 -9.78 11.47 -1.28
N TYR A 77 -9.95 11.44 -2.61
CA TYR A 77 -9.11 10.74 -3.60
C TYR A 77 -8.85 9.23 -3.42
N PRO A 78 -8.57 8.48 -4.50
CA PRO A 78 -8.31 7.05 -4.40
C PRO A 78 -6.96 6.88 -3.70
N HIS A 79 -6.95 6.74 -2.38
CA HIS A 79 -5.95 5.91 -1.74
C HIS A 79 -6.05 4.56 -2.47
N LYS A 80 -5.01 4.18 -3.22
CA LYS A 80 -4.88 2.87 -3.89
C LYS A 80 -4.98 1.68 -2.92
N LEU A 81 -5.29 1.91 -1.65
CA LEU A 81 -5.15 0.93 -0.57
C LEU A 81 -6.45 0.60 0.14
N TYR A 82 -7.48 1.46 0.14
CA TYR A 82 -8.76 1.11 0.78
C TYR A 82 -9.94 1.86 0.13
N HIS A 83 -10.84 1.13 -0.53
CA HIS A 83 -12.15 1.68 -0.89
C HIS A 83 -13.09 1.63 0.31
N THR A 84 -12.80 2.39 1.36
CA THR A 84 -13.67 2.55 2.53
C THR A 84 -14.88 3.42 2.21
N GLY A 85 -16.09 2.86 2.24
CA GLY A 85 -17.34 3.60 2.34
C GLY A 85 -17.70 3.86 3.80
N ILE A 86 -18.42 4.95 4.08
CA ILE A 86 -18.93 5.23 5.43
C ILE A 86 -20.45 4.97 5.46
N ALA A 87 -20.89 3.98 6.23
CA ALA A 87 -22.30 3.70 6.49
C ALA A 87 -22.81 4.55 7.66
N LYS A 88 -23.84 5.37 7.42
CA LYS A 88 -24.52 6.15 8.47
C LYS A 88 -25.61 5.30 9.11
N ILE A 89 -25.35 4.79 10.32
CA ILE A 89 -26.29 4.02 11.12
C ILE A 89 -27.11 4.98 11.99
N LYS A 90 -28.45 4.92 11.86
CA LYS A 90 -29.38 5.68 12.71
C LYS A 90 -29.64 4.88 13.97
N ILE A 91 -29.41 5.48 15.14
CA ILE A 91 -29.67 4.84 16.43
C ILE A 91 -30.90 5.47 17.06
N ASP A 92 -31.85 4.64 17.46
CA ASP A 92 -33.04 5.05 18.20
C ASP A 92 -32.65 5.27 19.67
N GLY A 93 -32.94 6.46 20.20
CA GLY A 93 -32.60 6.81 21.58
C GLY A 93 -33.45 6.09 22.63
N THR A 94 -34.47 5.34 22.21
CA THR A 94 -35.38 4.61 23.10
C THR A 94 -34.91 3.19 23.46
N THR A 95 -33.87 2.67 22.80
CA THR A 95 -33.38 1.29 22.97
C THR A 95 -31.95 1.18 23.52
N MET A 96 -31.26 2.29 23.78
CA MET A 96 -30.11 2.25 24.68
C MET A 96 -30.65 2.10 26.10
N GLY A 97 -30.29 1.02 26.79
CA GLY A 97 -30.47 0.96 28.25
C GLY A 97 -29.87 2.23 28.88
N GLU A 98 -30.47 2.73 29.96
CA GLU A 98 -30.14 4.03 30.58
C GLU A 98 -28.66 4.18 31.00
N GLU A 99 -27.86 3.11 30.94
CA GLU A 99 -26.50 3.02 31.48
C GLU A 99 -25.37 3.24 30.46
N LEU A 100 -25.61 3.13 29.15
CA LEU A 100 -24.57 3.32 28.13
C LEU A 100 -24.57 4.75 27.60
N ASN A 101 -23.65 5.58 28.09
CA ASN A 101 -23.54 6.95 27.59
C ASN A 101 -22.91 6.98 26.18
N GLN A 102 -23.17 8.08 25.46
CA GLN A 102 -22.76 8.23 24.05
C GLN A 102 -21.25 8.08 23.85
N GLU A 103 -20.44 8.50 24.82
CA GLU A 103 -18.98 8.40 24.75
C GLU A 103 -18.52 6.95 24.92
N GLN A 104 -19.11 6.20 25.85
CA GLN A 104 -18.84 4.77 26.06
C GLN A 104 -19.26 3.92 24.84
N PHE A 105 -20.40 4.23 24.24
CA PHE A 105 -20.89 3.53 23.06
C PHE A 105 -20.06 3.85 21.81
N ILE A 106 -19.69 5.13 21.60
CA ILE A 106 -18.77 5.53 20.53
C ILE A 106 -17.40 4.88 20.74
N LYS A 107 -16.84 4.89 21.95
CA LYS A 107 -15.59 4.17 22.27
C LYS A 107 -15.71 2.67 22.01
N GLY A 108 -16.84 2.05 22.32
CA GLY A 108 -17.12 0.65 22.02
C GLY A 108 -17.15 0.35 20.51
N LEU A 109 -17.84 1.17 19.71
CA LEU A 109 -17.85 1.02 18.25
C LEU A 109 -16.52 1.42 17.59
N GLU A 110 -15.83 2.43 18.11
CA GLU A 110 -14.47 2.82 17.66
C GLU A 110 -13.41 1.77 18.02
N SER A 111 -13.66 0.96 19.05
CA SER A 111 -12.83 -0.21 19.38
C SER A 111 -13.14 -1.43 18.51
N ILE A 112 -14.26 -1.42 17.78
CA ILE A 112 -14.73 -2.54 16.95
C ILE A 112 -14.95 -2.03 15.54
N THR A 113 -13.86 -1.78 14.81
CA THR A 113 -13.93 -1.72 13.35
C THR A 113 -13.95 -3.16 12.85
N HIS A 114 -15.15 -3.64 12.50
CA HIS A 114 -15.31 -4.93 11.85
C HIS A 114 -14.89 -4.80 10.39
N THR A 115 -13.72 -5.34 10.09
CA THR A 115 -13.30 -5.61 8.72
C THR A 115 -13.25 -7.13 8.58
N SER A 116 -14.31 -7.71 7.99
CA SER A 116 -14.23 -9.06 7.41
C SER A 116 -13.77 -10.16 8.40
N GLY A 117 -14.25 -10.12 9.65
CA GLY A 117 -13.90 -11.11 10.68
C GLY A 117 -12.57 -10.88 11.39
N ILE A 118 -11.81 -9.85 11.01
CA ILE A 118 -10.68 -9.32 11.78
C ILE A 118 -11.20 -8.08 12.51
N ILE A 119 -11.15 -8.11 13.84
CA ILE A 119 -11.35 -6.92 14.64
C ILE A 119 -10.07 -6.11 14.45
N ILE A 120 -10.12 -5.09 13.61
CA ILE A 120 -9.04 -4.10 13.51
C ILE A 120 -9.50 -2.94 14.36
N THR A 121 -8.99 -2.84 15.58
CA THR A 121 -9.21 -1.71 16.47
C THR A 121 -8.70 -0.43 15.80
N ARG A 122 -9.22 0.75 16.18
CA ARG A 122 -8.66 2.03 15.71
C ARG A 122 -7.14 2.16 15.98
N ALA A 123 -6.67 1.52 17.05
CA ALA A 123 -5.24 1.45 17.36
C ALA A 123 -4.46 0.63 16.33
N GLU A 124 -5.08 -0.37 15.70
CA GLU A 124 -4.52 -1.17 14.62
C GLU A 124 -4.69 -0.53 13.22
N LEU A 125 -5.37 0.62 13.14
CA LEU A 125 -5.50 1.44 11.92
C LEU A 125 -4.61 2.68 11.97
N ASP A 126 -3.80 2.86 13.01
CA ASP A 126 -2.87 3.98 13.14
C ASP A 126 -1.51 3.57 12.56
N PRO A 127 -1.17 3.97 11.31
CA PRO A 127 0.07 3.54 10.68
C PRO A 127 1.29 4.07 11.43
N ALA A 128 1.17 5.25 12.07
CA ALA A 128 2.25 5.85 12.83
C ALA A 128 2.54 5.07 14.11
N LYS A 129 1.50 4.55 14.77
CA LYS A 129 1.66 3.69 15.94
C LYS A 129 2.33 2.37 15.57
N HIS A 130 1.91 1.73 14.48
CA HIS A 130 2.53 0.50 14.01
C HIS A 130 3.96 0.68 13.56
N GLU A 131 4.27 1.78 12.89
CA GLU A 131 5.65 2.09 12.53
C GLU A 131 6.51 2.32 13.79
N GLN A 132 5.97 3.03 14.79
CA GLN A 132 6.68 3.21 16.06
C GLN A 132 6.92 1.87 16.78
N GLU A 133 5.92 0.98 16.84
CA GLU A 133 6.06 -0.37 17.42
C GLU A 133 7.13 -1.18 16.65
N GLU A 134 7.14 -1.07 15.33
CA GLU A 134 8.14 -1.70 14.48
C GLU A 134 9.55 -1.15 14.75
N GLU A 135 9.71 0.18 14.82
CA GLU A 135 10.98 0.84 15.15
C GLU A 135 11.52 0.41 16.52
N GLU A 136 10.63 0.25 17.50
CA GLU A 136 10.96 -0.29 18.83
C GLU A 136 11.42 -1.74 18.74
N ASN A 137 10.75 -2.58 17.93
CA ASN A 137 11.11 -4.00 17.75
C ASN A 137 12.47 -4.19 17.05
N ILE A 138 12.77 -3.40 16.01
CA ILE A 138 14.09 -3.45 15.35
C ILE A 138 15.20 -2.76 16.16
N SER A 139 14.86 -2.22 17.34
CA SER A 139 15.81 -1.59 18.26
C SER A 139 16.66 -0.50 17.62
N TYR A 140 16.09 0.27 16.68
CA TYR A 140 16.84 1.28 15.94
C TYR A 140 17.31 2.42 16.86
N LYS A 141 18.56 2.84 16.68
CA LYS A 141 19.15 4.03 17.31
C LYS A 141 19.87 4.88 16.26
N ASP A 142 19.91 6.19 16.46
CA ASP A 142 20.58 7.09 15.51
C ASP A 142 22.11 6.89 15.48
N ASP A 143 22.70 6.30 16.52
CA ASP A 143 24.15 6.08 16.72
C ASP A 143 24.59 4.62 16.55
N VAL A 144 23.87 3.83 15.74
CA VAL A 144 24.23 2.45 15.41
C VAL A 144 25.63 2.35 14.79
N GLU A 145 26.45 1.45 15.32
CA GLU A 145 27.81 1.19 14.84
C GLU A 145 27.81 0.69 13.38
N GLU A 146 28.73 1.20 12.56
CA GLU A 146 28.77 0.86 11.12
C GLU A 146 28.93 -0.64 10.84
N ASP A 147 29.57 -1.37 11.76
CA ASP A 147 29.77 -2.81 11.62
C ASP A 147 28.44 -3.60 11.64
N GLN A 148 27.39 -3.06 12.26
CA GLN A 148 26.07 -3.68 12.23
C GLN A 148 25.51 -3.71 10.80
N PHE A 149 25.78 -2.70 9.97
CA PHE A 149 25.26 -2.67 8.60
C PHE A 149 26.00 -3.59 7.62
N LYS A 150 27.15 -4.16 8.00
CA LYS A 150 27.99 -4.96 7.10
C LYS A 150 27.47 -6.40 7.00
N THR A 151 27.50 -6.97 5.80
CA THR A 151 27.24 -8.41 5.59
C THR A 151 28.55 -9.17 5.43
N HIS A 152 28.63 -10.35 6.03
CA HIS A 152 29.73 -11.29 5.81
C HIS A 152 29.48 -12.16 4.57
N SER A 153 28.22 -12.50 4.30
CA SER A 153 27.80 -13.26 3.12
C SER A 153 26.30 -13.10 2.89
N ILE A 154 25.93 -12.18 1.99
CA ILE A 154 24.52 -11.95 1.67
C ILE A 154 23.80 -13.21 1.18
N ILE A 155 24.52 -14.10 0.47
CA ILE A 155 23.97 -15.37 0.01
C ILE A 155 23.61 -16.25 1.20
N LYS A 156 24.45 -16.30 2.24
CA LYS A 156 24.17 -17.06 3.46
C LYS A 156 23.01 -16.44 4.23
N ASP A 157 23.00 -15.12 4.35
CA ASP A 157 21.98 -14.36 5.08
C ASP A 157 20.59 -14.59 4.45
N ILE A 158 20.45 -14.42 3.12
CA ILE A 158 19.18 -14.68 2.41
C ILE A 158 18.80 -16.17 2.43
N SER A 159 19.78 -17.08 2.33
CA SER A 159 19.50 -18.52 2.39
C SER A 159 18.97 -18.97 3.74
N ALA A 160 19.34 -18.27 4.82
CA ALA A 160 18.82 -18.53 6.15
C ALA A 160 17.33 -18.17 6.26
N ILE A 161 16.81 -17.27 5.42
CA ILE A 161 15.40 -16.89 5.41
C ILE A 161 14.56 -18.05 4.81
N PRO A 162 13.49 -18.51 5.50
CA PRO A 162 12.60 -19.53 4.99
C PRO A 162 12.01 -19.09 3.64
N PRO A 163 11.92 -19.98 2.63
CA PRO A 163 11.40 -19.62 1.32
C PRO A 163 10.05 -18.88 1.37
N LYS A 164 9.15 -19.28 2.28
CA LYS A 164 7.83 -18.66 2.49
C LYS A 164 7.88 -17.18 2.90
N LEU A 165 8.99 -16.70 3.45
CA LEU A 165 9.16 -15.32 3.92
C LEU A 165 10.01 -14.46 2.97
N ARG A 166 10.65 -15.04 1.95
CA ARG A 166 11.58 -14.30 1.06
C ARG A 166 10.91 -13.21 0.23
N TYR A 167 9.58 -13.23 0.08
CA TYR A 167 8.87 -12.11 -0.55
C TYR A 167 8.99 -10.79 0.23
N LEU A 168 9.25 -10.85 1.54
CA LEU A 168 9.46 -9.66 2.38
C LEU A 168 10.74 -8.90 2.02
N LEU A 169 11.62 -9.47 1.18
CA LEU A 169 12.80 -8.77 0.67
C LEU A 169 12.45 -7.60 -0.26
N PHE A 170 11.25 -7.60 -0.83
CA PHE A 170 10.88 -6.64 -1.88
C PHE A 170 9.44 -6.12 -1.81
N VAL A 171 8.59 -6.69 -0.95
CA VAL A 171 7.27 -6.12 -0.65
C VAL A 171 7.42 -5.08 0.46
N ASP A 172 6.67 -3.99 0.36
CA ASP A 172 6.54 -2.96 1.39
C ASP A 172 6.25 -3.60 2.75
N PHE A 173 7.14 -3.43 3.72
CA PHE A 173 6.98 -4.10 5.01
C PHE A 173 5.71 -3.63 5.74
N GLU A 174 5.30 -2.37 5.52
CA GLU A 174 4.03 -1.82 6.02
C GLU A 174 2.83 -2.67 5.59
N LEU A 175 2.80 -3.16 4.34
CA LEU A 175 1.68 -3.97 3.85
C LEU A 175 1.60 -5.30 4.60
N PHE A 176 2.72 -5.91 4.94
CA PHE A 176 2.73 -7.14 5.74
C PHE A 176 2.43 -6.87 7.22
N HIS A 177 3.16 -5.94 7.82
CA HIS A 177 3.11 -5.65 9.25
C HIS A 177 1.78 -5.04 9.68
N HIS A 178 1.34 -3.99 8.98
CA HIS A 178 0.11 -3.24 9.26
C HIS A 178 -1.04 -3.69 8.36
N GLY A 179 -0.81 -3.79 7.04
CA GLY A 179 -1.86 -4.18 6.08
C GLY A 179 -2.31 -5.64 6.17
N LYS A 180 -1.55 -6.48 6.88
CA LYS A 180 -1.80 -7.94 7.00
C LYS A 180 -1.88 -8.61 5.61
N GLU A 181 -1.08 -8.11 4.68
CA GLU A 181 -0.95 -8.60 3.31
C GLU A 181 0.28 -9.50 3.15
N ASN A 182 0.20 -10.45 2.24
CA ASN A 182 1.33 -11.27 1.85
C ASN A 182 1.50 -11.23 0.32
N TRP A 183 2.43 -12.02 -0.20
CA TRP A 183 2.74 -12.04 -1.63
C TRP A 183 1.52 -12.34 -2.52
N ILE A 184 0.51 -13.05 -2.02
CA ILE A 184 -0.73 -13.36 -2.74
C ILE A 184 -1.47 -12.09 -3.08
N ASP A 185 -1.63 -11.19 -2.11
CA ASP A 185 -2.33 -9.93 -2.29
C ASP A 185 -1.57 -9.04 -3.28
N TYR A 186 -0.24 -9.07 -3.18
CA TYR A 186 0.65 -8.35 -4.09
C TYR A 186 0.53 -8.86 -5.54
N GLU A 187 0.56 -10.19 -5.74
CA GLU A 187 0.35 -10.84 -7.05
C GLU A 187 -1.07 -10.60 -7.60
N PHE A 188 -2.06 -10.43 -6.73
CA PHE A 188 -3.42 -10.12 -7.15
C PHE A 188 -3.58 -8.67 -7.63
N ARG A 189 -2.88 -7.72 -7.01
CA ARG A 189 -2.84 -6.31 -7.44
C ARG A 189 -2.28 -6.20 -8.86
N GLU A 190 -1.22 -6.96 -9.15
CA GLU A 190 -0.60 -6.99 -10.46
C GLU A 190 -0.05 -8.38 -10.77
N ARG A 191 -0.70 -9.10 -11.69
CA ARG A 191 -0.31 -10.47 -12.04
C ARG A 191 1.14 -10.53 -12.55
N ASN A 192 1.84 -11.60 -12.20
CA ASN A 192 3.25 -11.88 -12.49
C ASN A 192 4.26 -10.98 -11.77
N CYS A 193 3.84 -9.95 -11.01
CA CYS A 193 4.80 -9.06 -10.38
C CYS A 193 5.68 -9.77 -9.33
N VAL A 194 5.14 -10.73 -8.57
CA VAL A 194 5.91 -11.45 -7.55
C VAL A 194 6.97 -12.35 -8.19
N LYS A 195 6.62 -13.00 -9.29
CA LYS A 195 7.57 -13.77 -10.10
C LYS A 195 8.72 -12.89 -10.56
N ASN A 196 8.40 -11.74 -11.16
CA ASN A 196 9.42 -10.82 -11.66
C ASN A 196 10.33 -10.30 -10.54
N LEU A 197 9.79 -10.07 -9.34
CA LEU A 197 10.57 -9.65 -8.18
C LEU A 197 11.55 -10.74 -7.72
N PHE A 198 11.13 -12.01 -7.68
CA PHE A 198 12.03 -13.14 -7.37
C PHE A 198 13.11 -13.34 -8.44
N GLU A 199 12.73 -13.31 -9.71
CA GLU A 199 13.68 -13.45 -10.81
C GLU A 199 14.68 -12.28 -10.79
N THR A 200 14.22 -11.05 -10.58
CA THR A 200 15.10 -9.87 -10.53
C THR A 200 16.03 -9.92 -9.33
N THR A 201 15.54 -10.38 -8.17
CA THR A 201 16.38 -10.65 -6.99
C THR A 201 17.47 -11.69 -7.30
N THR A 202 17.14 -12.73 -8.08
CA THR A 202 18.11 -13.72 -8.54
C THR A 202 19.17 -13.07 -9.44
N THR A 203 18.75 -12.25 -10.40
CA THR A 203 19.64 -11.46 -11.27
C THR A 203 20.56 -10.55 -10.45
N ILE A 204 20.07 -9.92 -9.39
CA ILE A 204 20.87 -9.07 -8.49
C ILE A 204 21.96 -9.90 -7.82
N LEU A 205 21.65 -11.08 -7.32
CA LEU A 205 22.65 -11.95 -6.68
C LEU A 205 23.67 -12.49 -7.68
N GLU A 206 23.26 -12.76 -8.92
CA GLU A 206 24.17 -13.10 -10.02
C GLU A 206 25.12 -11.95 -10.34
N LEU A 207 24.58 -10.74 -10.50
CA LEU A 207 25.35 -9.53 -10.75
C LEU A 207 26.35 -9.25 -9.63
N TYR A 208 25.90 -9.30 -8.37
CA TYR A 208 26.76 -9.20 -7.18
C TYR A 208 27.92 -10.20 -7.21
N ARG A 209 27.64 -11.46 -7.60
CA ARG A 209 28.62 -12.54 -7.55
C ARG A 209 29.59 -12.53 -8.73
N PHE A 210 29.12 -12.19 -9.92
CA PHE A 210 29.86 -12.41 -11.16
C PHE A 210 30.32 -11.13 -11.84
N ASP A 211 29.80 -9.96 -11.45
CA ASP A 211 30.27 -8.68 -11.97
C ASP A 211 30.89 -7.81 -10.86
N PRO A 212 32.22 -7.95 -10.64
CA PRO A 212 32.91 -7.18 -9.60
C PRO A 212 32.93 -5.67 -9.89
N LYS A 213 32.60 -5.23 -11.11
CA LYS A 213 32.59 -3.79 -11.45
C LYS A 213 31.48 -3.05 -10.73
N ILE A 214 30.37 -3.72 -10.42
CA ILE A 214 29.17 -3.11 -9.80
C ILE A 214 29.49 -2.42 -8.48
N LYS A 215 30.49 -2.92 -7.74
CA LYS A 215 30.99 -2.28 -6.52
C LYS A 215 31.41 -0.83 -6.72
N THR A 216 31.87 -0.46 -7.92
CA THR A 216 32.43 0.86 -8.21
C THR A 216 31.86 1.52 -9.47
N HIS A 217 30.99 0.82 -10.20
CA HIS A 217 30.49 1.26 -11.48
C HIS A 217 29.12 0.64 -11.80
N ILE A 218 28.11 1.49 -11.97
CA ILE A 218 26.80 1.13 -12.52
C ILE A 218 26.60 1.84 -13.87
N SER A 219 25.75 1.27 -14.73
CA SER A 219 25.33 1.87 -15.99
C SER A 219 23.80 1.87 -16.11
N LEU A 220 23.26 2.76 -16.95
CA LEU A 220 21.83 2.71 -17.28
C LEU A 220 21.43 1.42 -17.98
N GLU A 221 22.36 0.72 -18.64
CA GLU A 221 22.11 -0.60 -19.22
C GLU A 221 21.75 -1.65 -18.16
N ILE A 222 22.47 -1.67 -17.03
CA ILE A 222 22.16 -2.57 -15.91
C ILE A 222 20.80 -2.20 -15.31
N ILE A 223 20.54 -0.89 -15.13
CA ILE A 223 19.27 -0.40 -14.58
C ILE A 223 18.10 -0.79 -15.51
N ASN A 224 18.26 -0.61 -16.83
CA ASN A 224 17.28 -1.04 -17.83
C ASN A 224 17.05 -2.55 -17.81
N ARG A 225 18.10 -3.36 -17.58
CA ARG A 225 17.96 -4.82 -17.45
C ARG A 225 17.10 -5.18 -16.24
N LEU A 226 17.29 -4.52 -15.10
CA LEU A 226 16.45 -4.73 -13.91
C LEU A 226 15.00 -4.30 -14.19
N HIS A 227 14.81 -3.11 -14.77
CA HIS A 227 13.50 -2.60 -15.14
C HIS A 227 12.74 -3.55 -16.06
N LEU A 228 13.39 -3.99 -17.14
CA LEU A 228 12.83 -4.92 -18.12
C LEU A 228 12.36 -6.21 -17.46
N GLN A 229 13.19 -6.78 -16.58
CA GLN A 229 12.83 -8.01 -15.89
C GLN A 229 11.65 -7.80 -14.94
N LEU A 230 11.55 -6.63 -14.32
CA LEU A 230 10.42 -6.27 -13.47
C LEU A 230 9.13 -6.01 -14.24
N SER A 231 9.22 -5.53 -15.48
CA SER A 231 8.07 -5.16 -16.31
C SER A 231 7.47 -6.33 -17.12
N GLN A 232 8.19 -7.44 -17.27
CA GLN A 232 7.79 -8.57 -18.10
C GLN A 232 6.44 -9.19 -17.71
N GLY A 233 5.50 -9.27 -18.66
CA GLY A 233 4.23 -9.96 -18.45
C GLY A 233 3.28 -9.28 -17.45
N LEU A 234 3.50 -8.00 -17.14
CA LEU A 234 2.56 -7.21 -16.35
C LEU A 234 1.37 -6.83 -17.24
N ALA A 235 0.16 -7.24 -16.85
CA ALA A 235 -1.06 -7.09 -17.65
C ALA A 235 -1.37 -5.62 -18.05
N GLN A 236 -0.96 -4.65 -17.23
CA GLN A 236 -1.14 -3.22 -17.54
C GLN A 236 -0.20 -2.73 -18.66
N MET A 237 0.93 -3.41 -18.84
CA MET A 237 1.96 -3.06 -19.82
C MET A 237 1.85 -3.89 -21.11
N GLU A 238 1.21 -5.07 -21.07
CA GLU A 238 0.97 -5.91 -22.26
C GLU A 238 0.04 -5.25 -23.30
N GLY A 239 -0.87 -4.38 -22.86
CA GLY A 239 -1.74 -3.61 -23.76
C GLY A 239 -1.02 -2.50 -24.56
N ASP A 240 0.14 -2.06 -24.06
CA ASP A 240 0.89 -0.93 -24.61
C ASP A 240 2.05 -1.36 -25.54
N GLY A 241 2.27 -2.68 -25.72
CA GLY A 241 3.16 -3.28 -26.73
C GLY A 241 4.66 -2.92 -26.60
N GLU A 242 5.03 -1.70 -26.96
CA GLU A 242 6.39 -1.15 -27.03
C GLU A 242 6.87 -0.51 -25.71
N GLY A 243 5.95 -0.15 -24.80
CA GLY A 243 6.25 0.59 -23.56
C GLY A 243 7.03 -0.16 -22.48
N LEU A 244 7.29 -1.46 -22.66
CA LEU A 244 8.00 -2.31 -21.68
C LEU A 244 9.52 -2.10 -21.66
N ASN A 245 10.10 -1.63 -22.77
CA ASN A 245 11.55 -1.56 -22.99
C ASN A 245 12.07 -0.13 -23.17
N GLU A 246 11.19 0.86 -23.10
CA GLU A 246 11.48 2.21 -23.55
C GLU A 246 11.38 3.22 -22.42
N TYR A 247 12.30 4.18 -22.43
CA TYR A 247 12.12 5.41 -21.67
C TYR A 247 10.83 6.09 -22.12
N ARG A 248 10.16 6.76 -21.19
CA ARG A 248 8.96 7.54 -21.53
C ARG A 248 9.26 8.56 -22.62
N THR A 249 8.30 8.80 -23.51
CA THR A 249 8.44 9.76 -24.62
C THR A 249 7.58 11.01 -24.43
N ILE A 250 6.90 11.12 -23.30
CA ILE A 250 6.00 12.22 -22.93
C ILE A 250 6.31 12.72 -21.50
N TYR A 251 5.81 13.92 -21.16
CA TYR A 251 5.80 14.36 -19.76
C TYR A 251 5.02 13.37 -18.91
N ASN A 252 5.53 13.15 -17.71
CA ASN A 252 4.86 12.37 -16.69
C ASN A 252 4.74 13.18 -15.39
N GLY A 253 3.85 12.75 -14.52
CA GLY A 253 3.79 13.25 -13.16
C GLY A 253 3.03 12.27 -12.28
N PHE A 254 3.40 12.22 -11.01
CA PHE A 254 2.83 11.28 -10.07
C PHE A 254 2.40 12.00 -8.78
N PRO A 255 1.32 11.52 -8.13
CA PRO A 255 0.77 12.17 -6.95
C PRO A 255 1.68 11.97 -5.74
N ILE A 256 1.69 12.98 -4.87
CA ILE A 256 2.35 12.94 -3.57
C ILE A 256 1.30 12.57 -2.52
N PHE A 257 1.58 11.54 -1.72
CA PHE A 257 0.71 11.09 -0.65
C PHE A 257 1.05 11.75 0.69
N LYS A 258 0.10 11.71 1.63
CA LYS A 258 0.20 12.47 2.89
C LYS A 258 1.34 12.02 3.80
N ASP A 259 1.66 10.75 3.74
CA ASP A 259 2.65 10.02 4.53
C ASP A 259 4.00 9.88 3.82
N THR A 260 4.07 10.26 2.54
CA THR A 260 5.28 10.14 1.70
C THR A 260 6.05 11.44 1.52
N ALA A 261 5.64 12.51 2.18
CA ALA A 261 6.28 13.82 2.10
C ALA A 261 6.58 14.42 3.47
N THR A 262 7.62 15.24 3.51
CA THR A 262 8.05 16.07 4.65
C THR A 262 8.30 17.50 4.18
N ILE A 263 8.38 18.45 5.11
CA ILE A 263 8.69 19.85 4.75
C ILE A 263 10.11 19.91 4.17
N GLU A 264 11.04 19.20 4.78
CA GLU A 264 12.45 19.13 4.44
C GLU A 264 12.66 18.51 3.05
N GLY A 265 11.97 17.41 2.73
CA GLY A 265 12.06 16.80 1.40
C GLY A 265 11.41 17.64 0.31
N ILE A 266 10.29 18.32 0.58
CA ILE A 266 9.72 19.31 -0.37
C ILE A 266 10.72 20.45 -0.61
N LYS A 267 11.35 20.96 0.45
CA LYS A 267 12.38 22.00 0.34
C LYS A 267 13.58 21.53 -0.50
N GLU A 268 14.06 20.31 -0.30
CA GLU A 268 15.14 19.73 -1.09
C GLU A 268 14.79 19.70 -2.59
N LEU A 269 13.57 19.27 -2.94
CA LEU A 269 13.09 19.30 -4.33
C LEU A 269 12.94 20.73 -4.86
N LEU A 270 12.46 21.68 -4.07
CA LEU A 270 12.37 23.09 -4.49
C LEU A 270 13.75 23.69 -4.78
N PHE A 271 14.77 23.36 -3.98
CA PHE A 271 16.15 23.75 -4.28
C PHE A 271 16.67 23.08 -5.54
N ARG A 272 16.36 21.80 -5.76
CA ARG A 272 16.67 21.09 -7.01
C ARG A 272 16.05 21.79 -8.23
N ILE A 273 14.77 22.18 -8.15
CA ILE A 273 14.04 22.93 -9.19
C ILE A 273 14.68 24.29 -9.43
N ARG A 274 14.97 25.06 -8.37
CA ARG A 274 15.62 26.37 -8.50
C ARG A 274 17.02 26.27 -9.13
N ASN A 275 17.79 25.26 -8.76
CA ASN A 275 19.15 25.06 -9.28
C ASN A 275 19.16 24.54 -10.72
N ASP A 276 18.08 23.88 -11.16
CA ASP A 276 17.90 23.46 -12.55
C ASP A 276 17.80 24.65 -13.51
N ASP A 277 17.13 25.73 -13.08
CA ASP A 277 16.85 26.93 -13.89
C ASP A 277 16.35 26.60 -15.31
N ASN A 278 15.49 25.59 -15.42
CA ASN A 278 15.04 25.06 -16.69
C ASN A 278 13.51 24.92 -16.74
N ALA A 279 12.88 25.61 -17.70
CA ALA A 279 11.44 25.58 -17.90
C ALA A 279 10.89 24.19 -18.28
N GLU A 280 11.77 23.30 -18.75
CA GLU A 280 11.44 21.91 -19.06
C GLU A 280 11.91 20.92 -17.99
N GLY A 281 12.45 21.43 -16.88
CA GLY A 281 12.90 20.67 -15.72
C GLY A 281 11.76 20.19 -14.81
N PHE A 282 12.14 19.87 -13.58
CA PHE A 282 11.20 19.50 -12.52
C PHE A 282 10.25 20.65 -12.19
N MET A 283 9.01 20.30 -11.84
CA MET A 283 8.04 21.23 -11.26
C MET A 283 7.22 20.55 -10.19
N LEU A 284 6.62 21.34 -9.31
CA LEU A 284 5.50 20.90 -8.48
C LEU A 284 4.22 21.53 -9.01
N GLY A 285 3.17 20.75 -9.16
CA GLY A 285 1.89 21.25 -9.67
C GLY A 285 0.69 20.54 -9.07
N SER A 286 -0.49 21.10 -9.30
CA SER A 286 -1.76 20.50 -8.93
C SER A 286 -2.57 20.25 -10.19
N PRO A 287 -2.94 19.00 -10.52
CA PRO A 287 -3.73 18.72 -11.70
C PRO A 287 -5.15 19.29 -11.53
N SER A 288 -5.76 19.74 -12.62
CA SER A 288 -7.12 20.29 -12.64
C SER A 288 -8.20 19.24 -12.38
N LYS A 289 -7.88 17.94 -12.55
CA LYS A 289 -8.72 16.79 -12.19
C LYS A 289 -7.84 15.55 -11.96
N LEU A 290 -8.40 14.52 -11.33
CA LEU A 290 -7.67 13.28 -11.02
C LEU A 290 -8.29 12.01 -11.59
N GLU A 291 -9.49 12.11 -12.14
CA GLU A 291 -10.06 11.03 -12.92
C GLU A 291 -9.92 11.42 -14.40
N PHE A 292 -9.38 10.49 -15.18
CA PHE A 292 -9.17 10.64 -16.61
C PHE A 292 -9.65 9.36 -17.29
N SER A 293 -10.32 9.53 -18.43
CA SER A 293 -10.92 8.49 -19.25
C SER A 293 -9.99 7.99 -20.35
N SER A 294 -8.92 8.72 -20.65
CA SER A 294 -7.89 8.34 -21.64
C SER A 294 -6.50 8.85 -21.29
N LYS A 295 -5.49 8.34 -22.00
CA LYS A 295 -4.08 8.76 -21.89
C LYS A 295 -3.87 10.18 -22.40
N GLU A 296 -4.57 10.59 -23.45
CA GLU A 296 -4.54 11.94 -24.00
C GLU A 296 -5.07 12.95 -22.98
N GLU A 297 -6.16 12.60 -22.30
CA GLU A 297 -6.73 13.42 -21.23
C GLU A 297 -5.76 13.58 -20.05
N LEU A 298 -5.07 12.50 -19.66
CA LEU A 298 -4.00 12.58 -18.65
C LEU A 298 -2.88 13.53 -19.11
N ILE A 299 -2.41 13.42 -20.35
CA ILE A 299 -1.36 14.29 -20.90
C ILE A 299 -1.79 15.76 -20.85
N ASP A 300 -3.03 16.07 -21.22
CA ASP A 300 -3.53 17.44 -21.19
C ASP A 300 -3.65 17.97 -19.76
N VAL A 301 -4.04 17.13 -18.79
CA VAL A 301 -4.04 17.47 -17.37
C VAL A 301 -2.63 17.76 -16.86
N ILE A 302 -1.64 16.95 -17.24
CA ILE A 302 -0.23 17.18 -16.86
C ILE A 302 0.29 18.48 -17.49
N ARG A 303 -0.02 18.75 -18.76
CA ARG A 303 0.35 20.02 -19.42
C ARG A 303 -0.28 21.23 -18.74
N ASP A 304 -1.55 21.12 -18.35
CA ASP A 304 -2.25 22.16 -17.60
C ASP A 304 -1.63 22.37 -16.21
N ALA A 305 -1.27 21.29 -15.51
CA ALA A 305 -0.58 21.36 -14.23
C ALA A 305 0.79 22.04 -14.34
N ARG A 306 1.56 21.79 -15.42
CA ARG A 306 2.83 22.49 -15.69
C ARG A 306 2.62 23.98 -15.94
N LYS A 307 1.59 24.36 -16.72
CA LYS A 307 1.25 25.77 -16.94
C LYS A 307 0.87 26.48 -15.64
N ASN A 308 0.27 25.77 -14.70
CA ASN A 308 -0.16 26.32 -13.41
C ASN A 308 0.69 25.79 -12.24
N ALA A 309 2.00 25.58 -12.47
CA ALA A 309 2.88 24.99 -11.48
C ALA A 309 2.93 25.81 -10.17
N LEU A 310 2.88 25.10 -9.05
CA LEU A 310 3.11 25.63 -7.71
C LEU A 310 4.58 26.03 -7.49
N ALA A 311 5.49 25.42 -8.25
CA ALA A 311 6.90 25.79 -8.29
C ALA A 311 7.51 25.37 -9.63
N CYS A 312 8.20 26.30 -10.29
CA CYS A 312 9.00 26.08 -11.49
C CYS A 312 10.22 27.02 -11.50
N ALA A 313 11.19 26.76 -12.38
CA ALA A 313 12.33 27.65 -12.62
C ALA A 313 12.60 27.78 -14.11
N GLY A 314 13.46 28.72 -14.52
CA GLY A 314 13.69 29.06 -15.93
C GLY A 314 12.61 29.96 -16.55
N GLU A 315 12.79 30.31 -17.83
CA GLU A 315 11.87 31.17 -18.58
C GLU A 315 10.58 30.43 -18.93
N THR A 316 9.59 30.49 -18.05
CA THR A 316 8.26 29.93 -18.31
C THR A 316 7.36 30.94 -19.02
N SER A 317 6.66 30.52 -20.07
CA SER A 317 5.68 31.36 -20.78
C SER A 317 4.36 31.58 -20.02
N SER A 318 4.19 30.95 -18.86
CA SER A 318 2.96 31.04 -18.07
C SER A 318 3.01 32.15 -17.03
N ALA A 319 1.99 33.01 -17.04
CA ALA A 319 1.80 34.05 -16.02
C ALA A 319 1.24 33.50 -14.69
N THR A 320 0.77 32.25 -14.66
CA THR A 320 0.11 31.66 -13.48
C THR A 320 1.02 30.73 -12.68
N SER A 321 2.15 30.29 -13.25
CA SER A 321 3.12 29.47 -12.54
C SER A 321 3.95 30.29 -11.56
N THR A 322 4.26 29.71 -10.40
CA THR A 322 5.16 30.35 -9.42
C THR A 322 6.61 30.08 -9.79
N ASN A 323 7.26 31.06 -10.44
CA ASN A 323 8.68 30.97 -10.78
C ASN A 323 9.54 31.26 -9.54
N ILE A 324 10.27 30.25 -9.07
CA ILE A 324 11.07 30.30 -7.85
C ILE A 324 12.55 30.62 -8.11
N GLN A 325 12.94 30.97 -9.35
CA GLN A 325 14.34 31.21 -9.71
C GLN A 325 15.01 32.26 -8.83
N ASN A 326 14.27 33.31 -8.47
CA ASN A 326 14.77 34.43 -7.67
C ASN A 326 14.32 34.38 -6.20
N PHE A 327 13.70 33.28 -5.76
CA PHE A 327 13.28 33.13 -4.37
C PHE A 327 14.51 32.97 -3.47
N LYS A 328 14.51 33.69 -2.36
CA LYS A 328 15.45 33.49 -1.25
C LYS A 328 15.13 32.20 -0.50
N ASP A 329 16.09 31.72 0.30
CA ASP A 329 15.94 30.44 1.01
C ASP A 329 14.79 30.44 2.03
N ASP A 330 14.48 31.58 2.65
CA ASP A 330 13.32 31.77 3.53
C ASP A 330 11.98 31.73 2.76
N GLU A 331 11.97 32.22 1.52
CA GLU A 331 10.80 32.12 0.63
C GLU A 331 10.58 30.67 0.15
N ILE A 332 11.66 29.93 -0.13
CA ILE A 332 11.61 28.49 -0.45
C ILE A 332 11.06 27.69 0.74
N GLU A 333 11.54 27.97 1.96
CA GLU A 333 11.05 27.32 3.19
C GLU A 333 9.55 27.60 3.39
N ALA A 334 9.11 28.85 3.25
CA ALA A 334 7.69 29.21 3.37
C ALA A 334 6.82 28.51 2.30
N LEU A 335 7.33 28.38 1.08
CA LEU A 335 6.65 27.66 0.00
C LEU A 335 6.56 26.16 0.30
N ALA A 336 7.63 25.54 0.79
CA ALA A 336 7.65 24.12 1.17
C ALA A 336 6.59 23.83 2.25
N GLN A 337 6.51 24.68 3.28
CA GLN A 337 5.48 24.58 4.32
C GLN A 337 4.07 24.71 3.74
N ASN A 338 3.84 25.65 2.82
CA ASN A 338 2.53 25.82 2.17
C ASN A 338 2.12 24.57 1.39
N ILE A 339 3.03 24.03 0.57
CA ILE A 339 2.79 22.82 -0.22
C ILE A 339 2.52 21.62 0.68
N TYR A 340 3.31 21.45 1.74
CA TYR A 340 3.08 20.41 2.74
C TYR A 340 1.68 20.49 3.37
N GLN A 341 1.24 21.70 3.75
CA GLN A 341 -0.10 21.90 4.29
C GLN A 341 -1.21 21.60 3.27
N LYS A 342 -0.98 21.86 1.97
CA LYS A 342 -1.90 21.44 0.91
C LYS A 342 -2.01 19.91 0.85
N ILE A 343 -0.89 19.21 0.84
CA ILE A 343 -0.83 17.74 0.84
C ILE A 343 -1.59 17.19 2.06
N LYS A 344 -1.32 17.68 3.27
CA LYS A 344 -2.01 17.22 4.50
C LYS A 344 -3.52 17.44 4.47
N LYS A 345 -3.97 18.53 3.83
CA LYS A 345 -5.40 18.80 3.59
C LYS A 345 -6.04 17.94 2.49
N GLY A 346 -5.25 17.07 1.84
CA GLY A 346 -5.72 16.20 0.76
C GLY A 346 -5.86 16.92 -0.58
N VAL A 347 -5.24 18.10 -0.73
CA VAL A 347 -5.14 18.76 -2.02
C VAL A 347 -4.12 17.98 -2.87
N PRO A 348 -4.47 17.58 -4.10
CA PRO A 348 -3.58 16.84 -4.97
C PRO A 348 -2.38 17.70 -5.36
N VAL A 349 -1.18 17.22 -5.05
CA VAL A 349 0.08 17.81 -5.50
C VAL A 349 0.88 16.71 -6.17
N TYR A 350 1.48 17.03 -7.31
CA TYR A 350 2.21 16.11 -8.15
C TYR A 350 3.65 16.60 -8.30
N ILE A 351 4.58 15.65 -8.32
CA ILE A 351 5.89 15.87 -8.92
C ILE A 351 5.69 15.80 -10.43
N LEU A 352 5.99 16.88 -11.12
CA LEU A 352 5.93 16.95 -12.58
C LEU A 352 7.36 16.79 -13.11
N THR A 353 7.60 15.64 -13.72
CA THR A 353 8.92 15.21 -14.19
C THR A 353 9.43 16.08 -15.35
N PRO A 354 10.75 16.15 -15.59
CA PRO A 354 11.30 16.89 -16.72
C PRO A 354 10.83 16.35 -18.08
N GLU A 355 11.06 17.11 -19.14
CA GLU A 355 10.93 16.60 -20.51
C GLU A 355 11.77 15.30 -20.68
N PRO A 356 11.26 14.28 -21.38
CA PRO A 356 11.93 12.98 -21.53
C PRO A 356 13.43 12.98 -21.81
N LYS A 357 13.90 13.78 -22.78
CA LYS A 357 15.32 13.82 -23.14
C LYS A 357 16.14 14.45 -22.02
N LEU A 358 15.63 15.52 -21.43
CA LEU A 358 16.27 16.16 -20.28
C LEU A 358 16.34 15.21 -19.07
N ALA A 359 15.28 14.45 -18.81
CA ALA A 359 15.27 13.47 -17.74
C ALA A 359 16.30 12.36 -17.97
N TYR A 360 16.47 11.90 -19.22
CA TYR A 360 17.51 10.95 -19.59
C TYR A 360 18.93 11.50 -19.40
N GLU A 361 19.16 12.77 -19.76
CA GLU A 361 20.44 13.46 -19.50
C GLU A 361 20.74 13.54 -18.00
N TYR A 362 19.75 13.90 -17.19
CA TYR A 362 19.89 13.93 -15.73
C TYR A 362 20.19 12.55 -15.15
N ALA A 363 19.58 11.48 -15.69
CA ALA A 363 19.89 10.11 -15.28
C ALA A 363 21.34 9.70 -15.59
N LEU A 364 21.86 10.09 -16.77
CA LEU A 364 23.26 9.85 -17.14
C LEU A 364 24.22 10.57 -16.19
N ASP A 365 23.91 11.82 -15.84
CA ASP A 365 24.70 12.60 -14.90
C ASP A 365 24.63 12.03 -13.48
N ALA A 366 23.45 11.59 -13.02
CA ALA A 366 23.29 10.92 -11.73
C ALA A 366 24.15 9.64 -11.64
N VAL A 367 24.14 8.80 -12.68
CA VAL A 367 24.98 7.60 -12.77
C VAL A 367 26.47 7.97 -12.75
N LYS A 368 26.88 9.02 -13.47
CA LYS A 368 28.26 9.49 -13.51
C LYS A 368 28.71 10.00 -12.14
N ILE A 369 27.86 10.76 -11.44
CA ILE A 369 28.11 11.27 -10.09
C ILE A 369 28.26 10.10 -9.11
N TYR A 370 27.32 9.16 -9.11
CA TYR A 370 27.41 7.95 -8.28
C TYR A 370 28.73 7.21 -8.49
N ASN A 371 29.08 6.94 -9.75
CA ASN A 371 30.30 6.21 -10.12
C ASN A 371 31.59 6.91 -9.66
N LYS A 372 31.55 8.23 -9.47
CA LYS A 372 32.64 9.00 -8.87
C LYS A 372 32.60 8.87 -7.35
N GLU A 373 31.46 9.21 -6.73
CA GLU A 373 31.31 9.27 -5.28
C GLU A 373 31.52 7.91 -4.61
N ILE A 374 31.01 6.82 -5.19
CA ILE A 374 31.14 5.47 -4.61
C ILE A 374 32.59 4.98 -4.57
N LYS A 375 33.47 5.47 -5.46
CA LYS A 375 34.91 5.14 -5.45
C LYS A 375 35.66 5.91 -4.38
N GLU A 376 35.19 7.10 -4.05
CA GLU A 376 35.75 7.98 -3.03
C GLU A 376 35.19 7.64 -1.63
N ALA A 377 34.04 6.96 -1.56
CA ALA A 377 33.37 6.57 -0.33
C ALA A 377 34.17 5.54 0.49
N ILE A 378 34.51 5.90 1.72
CA ILE A 378 35.32 5.07 2.62
C ILE A 378 34.41 4.33 3.61
N THR A 379 33.53 5.08 4.26
CA THR A 379 32.67 4.57 5.34
C THR A 379 31.41 3.91 4.80
N VAL A 380 30.68 3.18 5.65
CA VAL A 380 29.37 2.65 5.26
C VAL A 380 28.40 3.79 4.99
N ASP A 381 28.44 4.83 5.81
CA ASP A 381 27.57 5.99 5.68
C ASP A 381 27.79 6.76 4.37
N ASP A 382 29.05 6.94 3.95
CA ASP A 382 29.41 7.58 2.67
C ASP A 382 28.85 6.80 1.48
N LYS A 383 28.88 5.46 1.55
CA LYS A 383 28.33 4.58 0.52
C LYS A 383 26.81 4.65 0.47
N ILE A 384 26.12 4.61 1.61
CA ILE A 384 24.66 4.76 1.66
C ILE A 384 24.26 6.13 1.11
N LYS A 385 24.99 7.21 1.42
CA LYS A 385 24.76 8.55 0.85
C LYS A 385 24.87 8.57 -0.68
N ALA A 386 25.90 7.93 -1.23
CA ALA A 386 26.07 7.85 -2.69
C ALA A 386 24.94 7.04 -3.35
N ILE A 387 24.55 5.92 -2.74
CA ILE A 387 23.45 5.07 -3.20
C ILE A 387 22.12 5.83 -3.18
N ASP A 388 21.75 6.43 -2.04
CA ASP A 388 20.54 7.24 -1.89
C ASP A 388 20.46 8.32 -2.97
N LYS A 389 21.55 9.08 -3.16
CA LYS A 389 21.59 10.17 -4.14
C LYS A 389 21.27 9.70 -5.57
N LEU A 390 21.80 8.54 -5.97
CA LEU A 390 21.48 7.96 -7.27
C LEU A 390 20.02 7.54 -7.36
N THR A 391 19.58 6.71 -6.40
CA THR A 391 18.27 6.05 -6.48
C THR A 391 17.12 7.03 -6.26
N HIS A 392 17.34 8.07 -5.46
CA HIS A 392 16.39 9.18 -5.30
C HIS A 392 16.22 9.95 -6.60
N GLU A 393 17.32 10.41 -7.22
CA GLU A 393 17.25 11.17 -8.47
C GLU A 393 16.57 10.33 -9.57
N LEU A 394 16.92 9.05 -9.70
CA LEU A 394 16.29 8.14 -10.67
C LEU A 394 14.80 7.91 -10.41
N GLU A 395 14.37 7.85 -9.14
CA GLU A 395 12.94 7.70 -8.83
C GLU A 395 12.14 8.94 -9.25
N ILE A 396 12.59 10.12 -8.84
CA ILE A 396 11.86 11.35 -9.12
C ILE A 396 11.87 11.70 -10.62
N LEU A 397 12.92 11.32 -11.36
CA LEU A 397 12.99 11.47 -12.82
C LEU A 397 11.90 10.66 -13.55
N HIS A 398 11.48 9.54 -12.93
CA HIS A 398 10.45 8.63 -13.41
C HIS A 398 10.66 8.27 -14.89
N LEU A 399 11.82 7.67 -15.19
CA LEU A 399 12.32 7.44 -16.54
C LEU A 399 11.43 6.52 -17.37
N TYR A 400 10.69 5.63 -16.71
CA TYR A 400 9.82 4.64 -17.35
C TYR A 400 8.35 4.98 -17.14
N TYR A 401 7.46 4.34 -17.91
CA TYR A 401 6.02 4.55 -17.78
C TYR A 401 5.44 4.04 -16.45
N ASP A 402 6.03 2.97 -15.91
CA ASP A 402 5.67 2.37 -14.63
C ASP A 402 6.90 1.65 -14.05
N VAL A 403 6.77 0.96 -12.91
CA VAL A 403 7.79 0.10 -12.31
C VAL A 403 9.05 0.86 -11.84
N ASN A 404 9.05 2.19 -11.86
CA ASN A 404 10.17 3.02 -11.40
C ASN A 404 10.56 2.69 -9.95
N LEU A 405 9.61 2.76 -9.01
CA LEU A 405 9.88 2.47 -7.60
C LEU A 405 10.44 1.07 -7.36
N ARG A 406 9.87 0.04 -8.00
CA ARG A 406 10.36 -1.34 -7.89
C ARG A 406 11.79 -1.47 -8.44
N THR A 407 12.08 -0.79 -9.55
CA THR A 407 13.42 -0.77 -10.16
C THR A 407 14.42 -0.11 -9.21
N ASN A 408 14.10 1.07 -8.68
CA ASN A 408 14.98 1.80 -7.79
C ASN A 408 15.16 1.12 -6.43
N TYR A 409 14.10 0.52 -5.87
CA TYR A 409 14.19 -0.23 -4.61
C TYR A 409 15.11 -1.46 -4.72
N LEU A 410 14.99 -2.23 -5.79
CA LEU A 410 15.90 -3.35 -6.04
C LEU A 410 17.32 -2.89 -6.43
N LEU A 411 17.45 -1.73 -7.11
CA LEU A 411 18.74 -1.11 -7.38
C LEU A 411 19.46 -0.73 -6.08
N ILE A 412 18.78 -0.13 -5.09
CA ILE A 412 19.36 0.15 -3.76
C ILE A 412 20.03 -1.12 -3.22
N ASN A 413 19.30 -2.23 -3.22
CA ASN A 413 19.77 -3.50 -2.69
C ASN A 413 20.97 -4.08 -3.46
N LEU A 414 20.98 -4.02 -4.80
CA LEU A 414 22.16 -4.38 -5.60
C LEU A 414 23.39 -3.59 -5.17
N LEU A 415 23.26 -2.26 -5.06
CA LEU A 415 24.39 -1.39 -4.76
C LEU A 415 24.89 -1.55 -3.31
N LEU A 416 23.99 -1.79 -2.35
CA LEU A 416 24.34 -2.10 -0.96
C LEU A 416 25.18 -3.38 -0.88
N ILE A 417 24.69 -4.49 -1.44
CA ILE A 417 25.35 -5.79 -1.31
C ILE A 417 26.68 -5.81 -2.07
N SER A 418 26.78 -5.15 -3.23
CA SER A 418 28.04 -4.98 -3.95
C SER A 418 29.09 -4.19 -3.17
N ASN A 419 28.68 -3.43 -2.16
CA ASN A 419 29.55 -2.67 -1.29
C ASN A 419 29.78 -3.29 0.10
N GLY A 420 29.33 -4.54 0.30
CA GLY A 420 29.47 -5.28 1.55
C GLY A 420 28.49 -4.84 2.64
N ILE A 421 27.39 -4.20 2.25
CA ILE A 421 26.32 -3.74 3.15
C ILE A 421 25.14 -4.73 3.03
N LYS A 422 24.46 -4.98 4.14
CA LYS A 422 23.28 -5.86 4.20
C LYS A 422 22.14 -5.34 3.30
N TRP A 423 21.21 -6.25 2.99
CA TRP A 423 19.97 -5.93 2.30
C TRP A 423 19.12 -4.97 3.13
N THR A 424 18.33 -4.12 2.48
CA THR A 424 17.38 -3.22 3.13
C THR A 424 15.94 -3.60 2.78
N ILE A 425 15.09 -3.72 3.80
CA ILE A 425 13.64 -3.92 3.70
C ILE A 425 12.96 -2.61 4.09
N LEU A 426 12.46 -1.83 3.13
CA LEU A 426 11.82 -0.55 3.43
C LEU A 426 10.41 -0.73 4.01
N TYR A 427 10.07 0.07 5.04
CA TYR A 427 8.73 0.08 5.62
C TYR A 427 7.70 0.53 4.60
N ASN A 428 7.92 1.71 4.04
CA ASN A 428 7.13 2.28 2.95
C ASN A 428 8.08 2.87 1.90
N PRO A 429 8.34 2.15 0.79
CA PRO A 429 9.31 2.59 -0.21
C PRO A 429 8.87 3.86 -0.95
N ASN A 430 7.59 4.21 -0.97
CA ASN A 430 7.10 5.45 -1.62
C ASN A 430 7.60 6.73 -0.92
N ARG A 431 8.23 6.63 0.25
CA ARG A 431 8.82 7.78 0.96
C ARG A 431 10.11 8.27 0.32
N ILE A 432 10.70 7.52 -0.61
CA ILE A 432 11.93 7.93 -1.27
C ILE A 432 11.76 9.21 -2.10
N ASP A 433 10.53 9.59 -2.50
CA ASP A 433 10.29 10.76 -3.35
C ASP A 433 10.57 12.10 -2.65
N LEU A 434 9.93 12.30 -1.47
CA LEU A 434 9.85 13.60 -0.78
C LEU A 434 10.16 13.53 0.72
N TYR A 435 10.95 12.53 1.11
CA TYR A 435 11.74 12.63 2.33
C TYR A 435 13.04 13.35 2.00
N SER A 436 13.58 14.11 2.95
CA SER A 436 14.93 14.67 2.82
C SER A 436 15.99 13.57 2.75
N LYS A 437 17.15 13.88 2.20
CA LYS A 437 18.32 13.00 2.17
C LYS A 437 18.58 12.33 3.52
N GLU A 438 18.62 13.08 4.60
CA GLU A 438 18.87 12.56 5.94
C GLU A 438 17.80 11.54 6.37
N GLN A 439 16.53 11.82 6.06
CA GLN A 439 15.42 10.92 6.36
C GLN A 439 15.44 9.67 5.49
N ARG A 440 15.73 9.77 4.19
CA ARG A 440 15.84 8.60 3.30
C ARG A 440 16.98 7.68 3.70
N ILE A 441 18.14 8.24 4.04
CA ILE A 441 19.28 7.47 4.59
C ILE A 441 18.88 6.75 5.88
N LYS A 442 18.14 7.44 6.76
CA LYS A 442 17.60 6.83 7.99
C LYS A 442 16.67 5.65 7.67
N GLU A 443 15.76 5.80 6.70
CA GLU A 443 14.88 4.71 6.26
C GLU A 443 15.64 3.51 5.67
N ILE A 444 16.69 3.75 4.88
CA ILE A 444 17.56 2.68 4.37
C ILE A 444 18.22 1.92 5.53
N LYS A 445 18.75 2.64 6.53
CA LYS A 445 19.39 2.04 7.72
C LYS A 445 18.39 1.25 8.57
N LYS A 446 17.20 1.80 8.83
CA LYS A 446 16.11 1.05 9.49
C LYS A 446 15.76 -0.21 8.70
N GLY A 447 15.70 -0.12 7.37
CA GLY A 447 15.43 -1.27 6.53
C GLY A 447 16.51 -2.35 6.57
N ILE A 448 17.77 -1.97 6.80
CA ILE A 448 18.84 -2.95 7.06
C ILE A 448 18.60 -3.68 8.39
N LEU A 449 18.20 -2.98 9.44
CA LEU A 449 17.85 -3.62 10.71
C LEU A 449 16.59 -4.48 10.61
N ARG A 450 15.62 -4.11 9.76
CA ARG A 450 14.46 -4.97 9.44
C ARG A 450 14.87 -6.28 8.78
N PHE A 451 15.86 -6.25 7.91
CA PHE A 451 16.41 -7.47 7.32
C PHE A 451 17.04 -8.38 8.38
N GLU A 452 17.74 -7.82 9.36
CA GLU A 452 18.26 -8.57 10.51
C GLU A 452 17.13 -9.13 11.40
N TYR A 453 16.15 -8.29 11.72
CA TYR A 453 14.98 -8.68 12.49
C TYR A 453 14.23 -9.85 11.84
N LEU A 454 14.05 -9.81 10.51
CA LEU A 454 13.46 -10.91 9.74
C LEU A 454 14.27 -12.21 9.88
N ILE A 455 15.61 -12.14 9.90
CA ILE A 455 16.48 -13.31 10.06
C ILE A 455 16.40 -13.86 11.49
N GLU A 456 16.31 -13.00 12.50
CA GLU A 456 16.28 -13.39 13.91
C GLU A 456 14.91 -13.91 14.37
N HIS A 457 13.82 -13.38 13.81
CA HIS A 457 12.44 -13.63 14.27
C HIS A 457 11.62 -14.45 13.26
N GLN A 458 12.27 -15.32 12.49
CA GLN A 458 11.63 -16.11 11.42
C GLN A 458 10.45 -16.95 11.90
N GLU A 459 10.52 -17.51 13.11
CA GLU A 459 9.43 -18.32 13.67
C GLU A 459 8.16 -17.50 13.91
N GLU A 460 8.31 -16.27 14.40
CA GLU A 460 7.19 -15.35 14.58
C GLU A 460 6.59 -14.94 13.24
N MET A 461 7.45 -14.55 12.29
CA MET A 461 7.05 -14.17 10.94
C MET A 461 6.34 -15.31 10.21
N LEU A 462 6.78 -16.55 10.41
CA LEU A 462 6.11 -17.74 9.87
C LEU A 462 4.74 -17.95 10.51
N ARG A 463 4.60 -17.78 11.83
CA ARG A 463 3.30 -17.85 12.50
C ARG A 463 2.35 -16.80 11.96
N ASP A 464 2.82 -15.57 11.78
CA ASP A 464 2.01 -14.49 11.21
C ASP A 464 1.60 -14.81 9.78
N TYR A 465 2.56 -15.22 8.93
CA TYR A 465 2.27 -15.69 7.58
C TYR A 465 1.23 -16.82 7.54
N GLU A 466 1.35 -17.79 8.45
CA GLU A 466 0.39 -18.90 8.55
C GLU A 466 -0.97 -18.42 9.04
N GLN A 467 -1.04 -17.51 10.00
CA GLN A 467 -2.30 -16.90 10.45
C GLN A 467 -2.98 -16.13 9.31
N LEU A 468 -2.22 -15.38 8.51
CA LEU A 468 -2.74 -14.68 7.35
C LEU A 468 -3.34 -15.64 6.31
N ASN A 469 -2.71 -16.80 6.12
CA ASN A 469 -3.18 -17.81 5.16
C ASN A 469 -4.26 -18.77 5.70
N ASN A 470 -4.33 -18.94 7.03
CA ASN A 470 -5.27 -19.83 7.71
C ASN A 470 -6.54 -19.10 8.20
N GLY A 471 -6.48 -17.79 8.45
CA GLY A 471 -7.61 -17.01 8.95
C GLY A 471 -8.72 -16.75 7.92
N LEU A 472 -9.84 -16.17 8.37
CA LEU A 472 -11.01 -15.70 7.59
C LEU A 472 -10.66 -14.79 6.39
N ALA A 473 -9.44 -14.24 6.36
CA ALA A 473 -8.79 -13.69 5.19
C ALA A 473 -8.92 -14.61 3.94
N LYS A 474 -8.88 -15.92 4.14
CA LYS A 474 -9.07 -16.96 3.13
C LYS A 474 -10.49 -17.03 2.55
N GLU A 475 -11.52 -16.79 3.37
CA GLU A 475 -12.93 -16.85 2.95
C GLU A 475 -13.36 -15.59 2.22
N PHE A 476 -12.78 -14.43 2.55
CA PHE A 476 -13.14 -13.15 1.91
C PHE A 476 -12.19 -12.72 0.77
N ARG A 477 -10.87 -12.98 0.83
CA ARG A 477 -9.94 -12.68 -0.29
C ARG A 477 -10.34 -13.43 -1.57
N TYR A 478 -10.99 -14.58 -1.40
CA TYR A 478 -11.49 -15.43 -2.47
C TYR A 478 -13.01 -15.60 -2.46
N GLY A 479 -13.74 -14.93 -1.57
CA GLY A 479 -15.21 -14.99 -1.50
C GLY A 479 -15.92 -14.50 -2.76
N ASN A 480 -15.21 -13.78 -3.65
CA ASN A 480 -15.64 -13.52 -5.03
C ASN A 480 -15.63 -14.76 -5.95
N LEU A 481 -15.26 -15.94 -5.44
CA LEU A 481 -15.52 -17.23 -6.07
C LEU A 481 -16.84 -17.87 -5.60
N GLY A 482 -17.56 -17.25 -4.64
CA GLY A 482 -18.88 -17.70 -4.21
C GLY A 482 -18.89 -18.83 -3.18
N PHE A 483 -17.81 -18.99 -2.40
CA PHE A 483 -17.67 -20.06 -1.41
C PHE A 483 -17.51 -19.46 -0.02
N TYR A 484 -18.41 -19.85 0.90
CA TYR A 484 -18.48 -19.47 2.32
C TYR A 484 -19.14 -18.13 2.72
N GLN A 485 -20.29 -18.25 3.41
CA GLN A 485 -20.82 -17.22 4.33
C GLN A 485 -21.04 -17.86 5.72
N PRO A 486 -20.16 -17.60 6.71
CA PRO A 486 -20.24 -18.21 8.03
C PRO A 486 -21.57 -17.91 8.75
N PHE A 487 -22.17 -16.77 8.43
CA PHE A 487 -23.43 -16.30 8.99
C PHE A 487 -24.65 -17.10 8.51
N GLU A 488 -24.54 -17.89 7.45
CA GLU A 488 -25.65 -18.73 7.00
C GLU A 488 -25.89 -19.96 7.87
N ARG A 489 -24.94 -20.41 8.71
CA ARG A 489 -25.13 -21.64 9.50
C ARG A 489 -26.29 -21.50 10.47
N GLU A 490 -26.29 -20.43 11.27
CA GLU A 490 -27.37 -20.18 12.25
C GLU A 490 -28.67 -19.79 11.56
N ASP A 491 -28.62 -19.03 10.47
CA ASP A 491 -29.82 -18.62 9.74
C ASP A 491 -30.45 -19.77 8.96
N LYS A 492 -29.65 -20.67 8.38
CA LYS A 492 -30.12 -21.97 7.85
C LYS A 492 -30.65 -22.85 8.98
N LEU A 493 -29.98 -22.91 10.12
CA LEU A 493 -30.49 -23.67 11.28
C LEU A 493 -31.85 -23.15 11.76
N LYS A 494 -32.04 -21.82 11.77
CA LYS A 494 -33.32 -21.17 12.10
C LYS A 494 -34.37 -21.39 11.02
N ALA A 495 -34.00 -21.29 9.74
CA ALA A 495 -34.91 -21.54 8.61
C ALA A 495 -35.36 -23.00 8.57
N VAL A 496 -34.46 -23.94 8.81
CA VAL A 496 -34.73 -25.37 8.92
C VAL A 496 -35.58 -25.66 10.15
N LYS A 497 -35.25 -25.13 11.33
CA LYS A 497 -36.10 -25.24 12.53
C LYS A 497 -37.51 -24.69 12.29
N LYS A 498 -37.63 -23.59 11.56
CA LYS A 498 -38.93 -22.98 11.22
C LYS A 498 -39.72 -23.82 10.22
N ALA A 499 -39.07 -24.37 9.20
CA ALA A 499 -39.68 -25.28 8.23
C ALA A 499 -40.03 -26.65 8.85
N SER A 500 -39.23 -27.12 9.81
CA SER A 500 -39.41 -28.41 10.46
C SER A 500 -40.52 -28.41 11.50
N LEU A 501 -40.95 -27.25 12.01
CA LEU A 501 -42.15 -27.11 12.86
C LEU A 501 -43.45 -27.57 12.18
N GLU A 502 -43.47 -27.62 10.84
CA GLU A 502 -44.59 -28.13 10.04
C GLU A 502 -44.40 -29.60 9.59
N SER A 503 -43.25 -30.20 9.94
CA SER A 503 -42.89 -31.59 9.59
C SER A 503 -43.40 -32.59 10.63
N SER A 504 -43.68 -33.82 10.19
CA SER A 504 -43.96 -34.95 11.09
C SER A 504 -42.72 -35.45 11.84
N ASP A 505 -41.51 -35.07 11.41
CA ASP A 505 -40.24 -35.41 12.06
C ASP A 505 -39.29 -34.18 12.09
N PRO A 506 -39.56 -33.21 12.98
CA PRO A 506 -38.80 -31.96 13.02
C PRO A 506 -37.32 -32.16 13.39
N GLN A 507 -37.04 -33.16 14.23
CA GLN A 507 -35.71 -33.46 14.74
C GLN A 507 -34.86 -34.07 13.63
N GLY A 508 -35.39 -35.06 12.90
CA GLY A 508 -34.68 -35.68 11.79
C GLY A 508 -34.44 -34.73 10.61
N ASP A 509 -35.34 -33.77 10.36
CA ASP A 509 -35.11 -32.74 9.33
C ASP A 509 -33.98 -31.77 9.71
N ILE A 510 -33.91 -31.38 10.99
CA ILE A 510 -32.80 -30.56 11.50
C ILE A 510 -31.47 -31.33 11.38
N GLU A 511 -31.44 -32.60 11.78
CA GLU A 511 -30.24 -33.44 11.68
C GLU A 511 -29.78 -33.61 10.22
N ARG A 512 -30.70 -33.87 9.29
CA ARG A 512 -30.39 -34.01 7.84
C ARG A 512 -29.80 -32.73 7.25
N GLU A 513 -30.38 -31.57 7.56
CA GLU A 513 -29.88 -30.29 7.03
C GLU A 513 -28.58 -29.85 7.71
N MET A 514 -28.40 -30.14 9.01
CA MET A 514 -27.11 -29.95 9.67
C MET A 514 -26.02 -30.83 9.04
N GLN A 515 -26.32 -32.09 8.77
CA GLN A 515 -25.39 -33.00 8.11
C GLN A 515 -25.03 -32.48 6.71
N LYS A 516 -26.02 -32.05 5.92
CA LYS A 516 -25.81 -31.45 4.59
C LYS A 516 -24.98 -30.15 4.67
N PHE A 517 -25.20 -29.32 5.68
CA PHE A 517 -24.41 -28.12 5.93
C PHE A 517 -22.95 -28.46 6.26
N ASP A 518 -22.73 -29.43 7.16
CA ASP A 518 -21.39 -29.87 7.54
C ASP A 518 -20.67 -30.54 6.35
N GLU A 519 -21.38 -31.30 5.52
CA GLU A 519 -20.87 -31.87 4.26
C GLU A 519 -20.49 -30.79 3.24
N ASN A 520 -21.34 -29.76 3.06
CA ASN A 520 -21.03 -28.61 2.21
C ASN A 520 -19.82 -27.83 2.74
N SER A 521 -19.75 -27.59 4.05
CA SER A 521 -18.62 -26.90 4.68
C SER A 521 -17.31 -27.68 4.48
N LYS A 522 -17.35 -29.01 4.61
CA LYS A 522 -16.19 -29.87 4.32
C LYS A 522 -15.81 -29.82 2.83
N ALA A 523 -16.79 -29.80 1.92
CA ALA A 523 -16.53 -29.69 0.48
C ALA A 523 -15.89 -28.34 0.13
N GLU A 524 -16.39 -27.24 0.68
CA GLU A 524 -15.81 -25.90 0.53
C GLU A 524 -14.40 -25.83 1.14
N GLN A 525 -14.19 -26.36 2.35
CA GLN A 525 -12.88 -26.43 2.97
C GLN A 525 -11.89 -27.24 2.13
N THR A 526 -12.35 -28.32 1.49
CA THR A 526 -11.56 -29.13 0.56
C THR A 526 -11.17 -28.33 -0.69
N GLN A 527 -12.12 -27.59 -1.28
CA GLN A 527 -11.86 -26.73 -2.43
C GLN A 527 -10.92 -25.57 -2.10
N ILE A 528 -11.09 -24.94 -0.95
CA ILE A 528 -10.21 -23.90 -0.45
C ILE A 528 -8.79 -24.45 -0.24
N SER A 529 -8.68 -25.67 0.31
CA SER A 529 -7.39 -26.34 0.50
C SER A 529 -6.72 -26.67 -0.83
N SER A 530 -7.47 -27.09 -1.85
CA SER A 530 -6.91 -27.34 -3.19
C SER A 530 -6.46 -26.06 -3.88
N VAL A 531 -7.17 -24.94 -3.70
CA VAL A 531 -6.71 -23.62 -4.16
C VAL A 531 -5.40 -23.25 -3.46
N LEU A 532 -5.32 -23.36 -2.13
CA LEU A 532 -4.06 -23.10 -1.43
C LEU A 532 -2.91 -23.98 -1.92
N GLU A 533 -3.17 -25.26 -2.19
CA GLU A 533 -2.15 -26.16 -2.71
C GLU A 533 -1.65 -25.70 -4.08
N VAL A 534 -2.56 -25.28 -4.98
CA VAL A 534 -2.21 -24.67 -6.27
C VAL A 534 -1.37 -23.40 -6.08
N TRP A 535 -1.72 -22.56 -5.11
CA TRP A 535 -1.00 -21.31 -4.86
C TRP A 535 0.34 -21.53 -4.18
N SER A 536 0.45 -22.49 -3.26
CA SER A 536 1.72 -22.92 -2.66
C SER A 536 2.64 -23.46 -3.74
N LYS A 537 2.12 -24.28 -4.65
CA LYS A 537 2.86 -24.78 -5.79
C LYS A 537 3.28 -23.63 -6.72
N LYS A 538 2.38 -22.68 -7.01
CA LYS A 538 2.72 -21.47 -7.77
C LYS A 538 3.84 -20.67 -7.09
N TYR A 539 3.79 -20.53 -5.76
CA TYR A 539 4.84 -19.86 -5.00
C TYR A 539 6.19 -20.56 -5.15
N GLU A 540 6.23 -21.88 -4.97
CA GLU A 540 7.44 -22.68 -5.15
C GLU A 540 7.98 -22.58 -6.58
N GLU A 541 7.10 -22.52 -7.58
CA GLU A 541 7.48 -22.31 -8.99
C GLU A 541 8.10 -20.93 -9.22
N VAL A 542 7.52 -19.86 -8.66
CA VAL A 542 8.03 -18.48 -8.86
C VAL A 542 9.27 -18.18 -8.01
N GLU A 543 9.38 -18.75 -6.81
CA GLU A 543 10.54 -18.61 -5.92
C GLU A 543 11.68 -19.54 -6.33
N GLY A 544 11.37 -20.63 -7.06
CA GLY A 544 12.29 -21.68 -7.46
C GLY A 544 13.63 -21.22 -8.04
N PRO A 545 13.70 -20.24 -8.96
CA PRO A 545 14.96 -19.69 -9.47
C PRO A 545 15.88 -19.19 -8.35
N LEU A 546 15.35 -18.44 -7.38
CA LEU A 546 16.10 -17.91 -6.26
C LEU A 546 16.57 -19.06 -5.35
N SER A 547 15.68 -19.98 -4.98
CA SER A 547 16.04 -21.16 -4.19
C SER A 547 17.14 -22.00 -4.83
N ASN A 548 17.09 -22.21 -6.14
CA ASN A 548 18.10 -22.97 -6.87
C ASN A 548 19.45 -22.25 -6.90
N PHE A 549 19.43 -20.93 -7.12
CA PHE A 549 20.64 -20.10 -7.04
C PHE A 549 21.27 -20.18 -5.65
N LEU A 550 20.49 -19.98 -4.59
CA LEU A 550 20.97 -20.00 -3.21
C LEU A 550 21.59 -21.36 -2.85
N LYS A 551 20.88 -22.46 -3.11
CA LYS A 551 21.38 -23.83 -2.87
C LYS A 551 22.73 -24.09 -3.55
N LYS A 552 22.91 -23.60 -4.78
CA LYS A 552 24.15 -23.76 -5.55
C LYS A 552 25.36 -23.08 -4.89
N PHE A 553 25.14 -22.05 -4.08
CA PHE A 553 26.21 -21.21 -3.52
C PHE A 553 26.29 -21.23 -1.98
N THR A 554 25.46 -22.02 -1.31
CA THR A 554 25.59 -22.34 0.12
C THR A 554 26.15 -23.71 0.44
N MET A 555 26.06 -24.65 -0.51
CA MET A 555 26.77 -25.94 -0.45
C MET A 555 28.24 -25.74 -0.81
#